data_AF-A0A3D2BA14-F1
#
_entry.id   AF-A0A3D2BA14-F1
#
_cell.length_a   1.000
_cell.length_b   1.000
_cell.length_c   1.000
_cell.angle_alpha   90.00
_cell.angle_beta   90.00
_cell.angle_gamma   90.00
#
_symmetry.space_group_name_H-M   'P 1'
#
loop_
_entity.id
_entity.type
_entity.pdbx_description
1 polymer ?
#
loop_
_entity_poly.entity_id
_entity_poly.type
_entity_poly.pdbx_seq_one_letter_code
_entity_poly.pdbx_strand_id
1 'polypeptide(L)'
;TMWSDYAYGRNAVYPEGHHGNAILSRYPIEHYENHDVSVGESEKRGLLYCRVAIPELSRSLHVASVHLGLREAHRQAQLQMMTEWVNGLPEGEPVVVAGDFNDWRQRANHPLKTGAGLEEIFTLAHGRPARTFPVRFPLLRLDRIYVKNAHASSPTALALSNWRHLSDHAPLSAEIHL
;
A
#
# COMPACT_ATOMS: atom_id res chain seq x y z
N THR A 1 11.23 -13.26 17.50
CA THR A 1 11.06 -13.10 16.04
C THR A 1 10.86 -11.61 15.74
N MET A 2 11.27 -11.11 14.57
CA MET A 2 11.20 -9.66 14.25
C MET A 2 9.77 -9.14 14.12
N TRP A 3 8.84 -10.03 13.76
CA TRP A 3 7.40 -9.78 13.62
C TRP A 3 6.67 -10.68 14.62
N SER A 4 5.85 -10.07 15.46
CA SER A 4 5.03 -10.76 16.47
C SER A 4 3.62 -11.02 15.98
N ASP A 5 3.17 -10.26 14.97
CA ASP A 5 1.82 -10.33 14.43
C ASP A 5 1.81 -10.20 12.90
N TYR A 6 0.81 -10.78 12.25
CA TYR A 6 0.67 -10.75 10.80
C TYR A 6 -0.78 -10.97 10.36
N ALA A 7 -1.13 -10.41 9.20
CA ALA A 7 -2.40 -10.66 8.52
C ALA A 7 -2.15 -11.05 7.07
N TYR A 8 -3.00 -11.95 6.55
CA TYR A 8 -2.97 -12.38 5.14
C TYR A 8 -4.37 -12.32 4.52
N GLY A 9 -4.49 -11.54 3.45
CA GLY A 9 -5.71 -11.37 2.67
C GLY A 9 -5.58 -12.09 1.34
N ARG A 10 -6.24 -13.25 1.20
CA ARG A 10 -6.20 -14.06 -0.02
C ARG A 10 -7.14 -13.49 -1.07
N ASN A 11 -6.61 -13.15 -2.25
CA ASN A 11 -7.37 -12.48 -3.32
C ASN A 11 -7.75 -13.43 -4.45
N ALA A 12 -6.79 -14.18 -4.99
CA ALA A 12 -7.06 -15.16 -6.05
C ALA A 12 -6.62 -16.56 -5.62
N VAL A 13 -7.44 -17.55 -5.98
CA VAL A 13 -7.21 -18.97 -5.70
C VAL A 13 -7.27 -19.74 -7.02
N TYR A 14 -6.24 -20.52 -7.31
CA TYR A 14 -6.14 -21.41 -8.47
C TYR A 14 -5.63 -22.78 -7.99
N PRO A 15 -5.78 -23.86 -8.79
CA PRO A 15 -5.44 -25.21 -8.35
C PRO A 15 -4.01 -25.37 -7.79
N GLU A 16 -3.07 -24.56 -8.29
CA GLU A 16 -1.64 -24.64 -7.95
C GLU A 16 -1.20 -23.63 -6.88
N GLY A 17 -2.11 -22.82 -6.33
CA GLY A 17 -1.78 -21.87 -5.28
C GLY A 17 -2.72 -20.68 -5.16
N HIS A 18 -2.27 -19.66 -4.44
CA HIS A 18 -3.01 -18.44 -4.25
C HIS A 18 -2.05 -17.25 -4.14
N HIS A 19 -2.56 -16.06 -4.44
CA HIS A 19 -1.87 -14.81 -4.14
C HIS A 19 -2.81 -13.83 -3.46
N GLY A 20 -2.21 -12.86 -2.78
CA GLY A 20 -2.89 -11.96 -1.88
C GLY A 20 -1.95 -10.92 -1.30
N ASN A 21 -2.47 -10.10 -0.39
CA ASN A 21 -1.67 -9.13 0.34
C ASN A 21 -1.29 -9.70 1.70
N ALA A 22 -0.15 -9.27 2.23
CA ALA A 22 0.29 -9.60 3.58
C ALA A 22 0.76 -8.34 4.29
N ILE A 23 0.41 -8.21 5.57
CA ILE A 23 0.94 -7.18 6.47
C ILE A 23 1.62 -7.91 7.62
N LEU A 24 2.86 -7.53 7.92
CA LEU A 24 3.62 -8.04 9.05
C LEU A 24 3.88 -6.87 10.00
N SER A 25 3.70 -7.09 11.30
CA SER A 25 3.81 -6.05 12.31
C SER A 25 4.63 -6.52 13.51
N ARG A 26 5.40 -5.59 14.08
CA ARG A 26 6.03 -5.75 15.40
C ARG A 26 5.05 -5.47 16.54
N TYR A 27 4.01 -4.68 16.25
CA TYR A 27 2.97 -4.29 17.19
C TYR A 27 1.71 -5.13 16.98
N PRO A 28 0.86 -5.31 18.00
CA PRO A 28 -0.37 -6.08 17.88
C PRO A 28 -1.29 -5.57 16.76
N ILE A 29 -1.79 -6.48 15.94
CA ILE A 29 -2.86 -6.24 14.97
C ILE A 29 -4.18 -6.57 15.70
N GLU A 30 -4.88 -5.55 16.17
CA GLU A 30 -6.13 -5.74 16.91
C GLU A 30 -7.29 -6.19 16.01
N HIS A 31 -7.21 -5.84 14.73
CA HIS A 31 -8.23 -6.14 13.75
C HIS A 31 -7.60 -6.17 12.36
N TYR A 32 -8.07 -7.09 11.51
CA TYR A 32 -7.78 -7.06 10.08
C TYR A 32 -8.99 -7.46 9.26
N GLU A 33 -9.10 -6.90 8.06
CA GLU A 33 -10.15 -7.19 7.10
C GLU A 33 -9.57 -7.14 5.68
N ASN A 34 -9.98 -8.06 4.80
CA ASN A 34 -9.60 -8.02 3.38
C ASN A 34 -10.81 -7.58 2.55
N HIS A 35 -10.83 -6.31 2.15
CA HIS A 35 -11.90 -5.75 1.35
C HIS A 35 -11.74 -6.16 -0.11
N ASP A 36 -12.80 -6.72 -0.72
CA ASP A 36 -12.81 -7.01 -2.16
C ASP A 36 -12.90 -5.70 -2.95
N VAL A 37 -11.87 -5.42 -3.75
CA VAL A 37 -11.81 -4.26 -4.67
C VAL A 37 -11.73 -4.73 -6.13
N SER A 38 -12.26 -5.92 -6.42
CA SER A 38 -12.31 -6.47 -7.77
C SER A 38 -13.29 -5.68 -8.64
N VAL A 39 -12.90 -5.45 -9.90
CA VAL A 39 -13.73 -4.75 -10.89
C VAL A 39 -14.02 -5.70 -12.05
N GLY A 40 -15.30 -6.02 -12.24
CA GLY A 40 -15.77 -7.00 -13.23
C GLY A 40 -15.28 -8.43 -12.94
N GLU A 41 -15.19 -9.24 -13.98
CA GLU A 41 -14.76 -10.66 -13.90
C GLU A 41 -13.23 -10.85 -14.00
N SER A 42 -12.46 -9.76 -13.88
CA SER A 42 -11.00 -9.83 -13.95
C SER A 42 -10.38 -10.47 -12.71
N GLU A 43 -9.05 -10.58 -12.73
CA GLU A 43 -8.27 -11.07 -11.61
C GLU A 43 -8.70 -10.39 -10.30
N LYS A 44 -8.91 -11.21 -9.27
CA LYS A 44 -9.42 -10.76 -7.98
C LYS A 44 -8.39 -9.88 -7.27
N ARG A 45 -8.87 -8.82 -6.64
CA ARG A 45 -8.04 -7.76 -6.04
C ARG A 45 -8.58 -7.44 -4.66
N GLY A 46 -7.69 -7.22 -3.71
CA GLY A 46 -8.05 -6.91 -2.34
C GLY A 46 -7.29 -5.71 -1.80
N LEU A 47 -7.91 -5.04 -0.83
CA LEU A 47 -7.29 -4.10 0.08
C LEU A 47 -7.25 -4.78 1.45
N LEU A 48 -6.06 -5.23 1.86
CA LEU A 48 -5.88 -5.82 3.18
C LEU A 48 -5.66 -4.70 4.18
N TYR A 49 -6.62 -4.50 5.06
CA TYR A 49 -6.60 -3.52 6.14
C TYR A 49 -6.21 -4.18 7.46
N CYS A 50 -5.36 -3.52 8.23
CA CYS A 50 -5.04 -3.83 9.62
C CYS A 50 -5.19 -2.58 10.49
N ARG A 51 -5.79 -2.73 11.66
CA ARG A 51 -5.71 -1.77 12.77
C ARG A 51 -4.63 -2.23 13.74
N VAL A 52 -3.57 -1.43 13.84
CA VAL A 52 -2.36 -1.76 14.62
C VAL A 52 -2.32 -0.89 15.87
N ALA A 53 -2.22 -1.52 17.04
CA ALA A 53 -2.09 -0.83 18.31
C ALA A 53 -0.62 -0.55 18.62
N ILE A 54 -0.20 0.71 18.59
CA ILE A 54 1.15 1.13 18.96
C ILE A 54 1.11 1.56 20.44
N PRO A 55 1.83 0.89 21.35
CA PRO A 55 1.73 1.13 22.80
C PRO A 55 1.92 2.59 23.22
N GLU A 56 2.74 3.34 22.51
CA GLU A 56 3.06 4.75 22.80
C GLU A 56 2.00 5.73 22.28
N LEU A 57 1.02 5.26 21.50
CA LEU A 57 -0.03 6.10 20.89
C LEU A 57 -1.39 5.85 21.54
N SER A 58 -2.16 6.93 21.69
CA SER A 58 -3.56 6.87 22.17
C SER A 58 -4.56 6.51 21.06
N ARG A 59 -4.10 6.49 19.80
CA ARG A 59 -4.90 6.19 18.59
C ARG A 59 -4.29 5.00 17.88
N SER A 60 -5.11 4.28 17.12
CA SER A 60 -4.61 3.16 16.32
C SER A 60 -3.94 3.66 15.05
N LEU A 61 -2.98 2.88 14.55
CA LEU A 61 -2.48 3.05 13.20
C LEU A 61 -3.30 2.19 12.24
N HIS A 62 -3.89 2.81 11.22
CA HIS A 62 -4.59 2.11 10.15
C HIS A 62 -3.61 1.84 9.00
N VAL A 63 -3.34 0.57 8.71
CA VAL A 63 -2.43 0.15 7.64
C VAL A 63 -3.20 -0.60 6.58
N ALA A 64 -2.99 -0.27 5.31
CA ALA A 64 -3.52 -1.04 4.19
C ALA A 64 -2.44 -1.45 3.19
N SER A 65 -2.52 -2.70 2.74
CA SER A 65 -1.74 -3.24 1.63
C SER A 65 -2.63 -3.46 0.42
N VAL A 66 -2.22 -2.92 -0.72
CA VAL A 66 -2.95 -3.04 -1.98
C VAL A 66 -2.08 -3.61 -3.10
N HIS A 67 -2.74 -4.27 -4.05
CA HIS A 67 -2.19 -4.55 -5.37
C HIS A 67 -3.33 -4.25 -6.34
N LEU A 68 -3.21 -3.21 -7.16
CA LEU A 68 -4.29 -2.74 -8.05
C LEU A 68 -4.24 -3.41 -9.44
N GLY A 69 -5.32 -3.27 -10.20
CA GLY A 69 -5.47 -3.88 -11.52
C GLY A 69 -4.52 -3.30 -12.58
N LEU A 70 -4.23 -4.09 -13.62
CA LEU A 70 -3.40 -3.66 -14.75
C LEU A 70 -4.15 -2.74 -15.73
N ARG A 71 -5.48 -2.81 -15.76
CA ARG A 71 -6.33 -1.96 -16.60
C ARG A 71 -6.60 -0.62 -15.92
N GLU A 72 -6.33 0.46 -16.63
CA GLU A 72 -6.53 1.83 -16.13
C GLU A 72 -7.95 2.07 -15.59
N ALA A 73 -8.99 1.67 -16.33
CA ALA A 73 -10.37 1.85 -15.87
C ALA A 73 -10.66 1.11 -14.55
N HIS A 74 -10.05 -0.07 -14.36
CA HIS A 74 -10.20 -0.83 -13.12
C HIS A 74 -9.48 -0.13 -11.97
N ARG A 75 -8.26 0.38 -12.22
CA ARG A 75 -7.54 1.18 -11.21
C ARG A 75 -8.35 2.39 -10.78
N GLN A 76 -8.93 3.14 -11.71
CA GLN A 76 -9.72 4.33 -11.35
C GLN A 76 -10.90 3.98 -10.44
N ALA A 77 -11.62 2.89 -10.72
CA ALA A 77 -12.67 2.39 -9.83
C ALA A 77 -12.12 1.91 -8.46
N GLN A 78 -10.95 1.26 -8.44
CA GLN A 78 -10.30 0.83 -7.20
C GLN A 78 -9.80 1.99 -6.34
N LEU A 79 -9.29 3.06 -6.96
CA LEU A 79 -8.90 4.29 -6.28
C LEU A 79 -10.11 4.97 -5.64
N GLN A 80 -11.28 4.92 -6.29
CA GLN A 80 -12.55 5.40 -5.74
C GLN A 80 -12.98 4.57 -4.52
N MET A 81 -12.99 3.23 -4.62
CA MET A 81 -13.31 2.34 -3.49
C MET A 81 -12.36 2.57 -2.29
N MET A 82 -11.07 2.75 -2.56
CA MET A 82 -10.09 3.05 -1.52
C MET A 82 -10.30 4.45 -0.91
N THR A 83 -10.73 5.43 -1.71
CA THR A 83 -11.09 6.76 -1.20
C THR A 83 -12.26 6.69 -0.23
N GLU A 84 -13.29 5.93 -0.60
CA GLU A 84 -14.45 5.67 0.27
C GLU A 84 -14.05 4.95 1.56
N TRP A 85 -13.20 3.92 1.44
CA TRP A 85 -12.65 3.20 2.59
C TRP A 85 -11.87 4.12 3.55
N VAL A 86 -10.93 4.94 3.04
CA VAL A 86 -10.16 5.88 3.88
C VAL A 86 -11.06 6.90 4.56
N ASN A 87 -12.11 7.36 3.90
CA ASN A 87 -13.05 8.33 4.46
C ASN A 87 -14.01 7.72 5.49
N GLY A 88 -14.15 6.39 5.53
CA GLY A 88 -14.87 5.67 6.57
C GLY A 88 -14.07 5.40 7.84
N LEU A 89 -12.76 5.67 7.83
CA LEU A 89 -11.91 5.50 9.01
C LEU A 89 -12.15 6.63 10.05
N PRO A 90 -11.87 6.38 11.34
CA PRO A 90 -11.99 7.40 12.38
C PRO A 90 -11.22 8.69 12.06
N GLU A 91 -11.85 9.83 12.34
CA GLU A 91 -11.28 11.14 12.01
C GLU A 91 -10.00 11.42 12.80
N GLY A 92 -8.98 11.92 12.09
CA GLY A 92 -7.70 12.30 12.68
C GLY A 92 -6.81 11.12 13.10
N GLU A 93 -7.21 9.86 12.89
CA GLU A 93 -6.32 8.72 13.11
C GLU A 93 -5.33 8.57 11.94
N PRO A 94 -4.07 8.16 12.21
CA PRO A 94 -3.07 8.01 11.17
C PRO A 94 -3.36 6.82 10.26
N VAL A 95 -3.16 7.03 8.96
CA VAL A 95 -3.36 6.02 7.93
C VAL A 95 -2.11 5.88 7.08
N VAL A 96 -1.71 4.64 6.81
CA VAL A 96 -0.66 4.28 5.85
C VAL A 96 -1.25 3.32 4.82
N VAL A 97 -1.15 3.67 3.54
CA VAL A 97 -1.53 2.77 2.43
C VAL A 97 -0.33 2.52 1.56
N ALA A 98 0.04 1.26 1.36
CA ALA A 98 1.21 0.88 0.58
C ALA A 98 0.95 -0.32 -0.33
N GLY A 99 1.78 -0.47 -1.35
CA GLY A 99 1.78 -1.64 -2.23
C GLY A 99 1.93 -1.28 -3.71
N ASP A 100 1.53 -2.20 -4.58
CA ASP A 100 1.64 -2.04 -6.03
C ASP A 100 0.36 -1.39 -6.60
N PHE A 101 0.48 -0.14 -7.01
CA PHE A 101 -0.65 0.60 -7.58
C PHE A 101 -0.81 0.35 -9.08
N ASN A 102 0.15 -0.33 -9.74
CA ASN A 102 0.22 -0.51 -11.18
C ASN A 102 0.05 0.81 -11.96
N ASP A 103 0.39 1.95 -11.34
CA ASP A 103 0.12 3.28 -11.85
C ASP A 103 1.36 3.92 -12.48
N TRP A 104 1.86 3.31 -13.55
CA TRP A 104 2.99 3.87 -14.30
C TRP A 104 2.69 5.25 -14.92
N ARG A 105 1.41 5.60 -15.07
CA ARG A 105 0.94 6.89 -15.61
C ARG A 105 0.82 7.98 -14.54
N GLN A 106 1.05 7.65 -13.27
CA GLN A 106 1.02 8.60 -12.14
C GLN A 106 -0.32 9.33 -11.99
N ARG A 107 -1.43 8.60 -12.18
CA ARG A 107 -2.80 9.09 -12.09
C ARG A 107 -3.45 8.89 -10.71
N ALA A 108 -2.80 8.17 -9.80
CA ALA A 108 -3.35 7.90 -8.47
C ALA A 108 -3.20 9.08 -7.49
N ASN A 109 -2.10 9.84 -7.56
CA ASN A 109 -1.78 10.85 -6.54
C ASN A 109 -2.86 11.93 -6.39
N HIS A 110 -3.30 12.54 -7.51
CA HIS A 110 -4.28 13.62 -7.46
C HIS A 110 -5.62 13.17 -6.86
N PRO A 111 -6.32 12.13 -7.38
CA PRO A 111 -7.63 11.76 -6.85
C PRO A 111 -7.55 11.32 -5.39
N LEU A 112 -6.50 10.62 -4.96
CA LEU A 112 -6.35 10.20 -3.57
C LEU A 112 -6.07 11.36 -2.62
N LYS A 113 -5.27 12.34 -3.05
CA LYS A 113 -5.04 13.55 -2.26
C LYS A 113 -6.32 14.36 -2.11
N THR A 114 -7.06 14.60 -3.20
CA THR A 114 -8.27 15.43 -3.16
C THR A 114 -9.47 14.73 -2.55
N GLY A 115 -9.60 13.42 -2.76
CA GLY A 115 -10.75 12.63 -2.32
C GLY A 115 -10.62 12.11 -0.89
N ALA A 116 -9.41 11.77 -0.45
CA ALA A 116 -9.17 11.11 0.83
C ALA A 116 -8.15 11.80 1.74
N GLY A 117 -7.44 12.83 1.25
CA GLY A 117 -6.34 13.46 1.98
C GLY A 117 -5.08 12.59 2.06
N LEU A 118 -4.95 11.59 1.20
CA LEU A 118 -3.76 10.74 1.13
C LEU A 118 -2.63 11.44 0.36
N GLU A 119 -1.46 11.56 0.97
CA GLU A 119 -0.28 12.16 0.36
C GLU A 119 0.80 11.11 0.09
N GLU A 120 1.35 11.10 -1.13
CA GLU A 120 2.39 10.16 -1.54
C GLU A 120 3.77 10.63 -1.09
N ILE A 121 4.46 9.83 -0.29
CA ILE A 121 5.63 10.30 0.45
C ILE A 121 6.85 10.59 -0.43
N PHE A 122 7.06 9.84 -1.52
CA PHE A 122 8.17 10.11 -2.45
C PHE A 122 7.90 11.36 -3.28
N THR A 123 6.65 11.63 -3.60
CA THR A 123 6.22 12.84 -4.29
C THR A 123 6.40 14.07 -3.41
N LEU A 124 6.09 13.97 -2.11
CA LEU A 124 6.38 15.03 -1.15
C LEU A 124 7.88 15.29 -1.02
N ALA A 125 8.70 14.24 -0.93
CA ALA A 125 10.15 14.37 -0.70
C ALA A 125 10.97 14.70 -1.97
N HIS A 126 10.55 14.23 -3.14
CA HIS A 126 11.35 14.24 -4.38
C HIS A 126 10.58 14.71 -5.61
N GLY A 127 9.34 15.17 -5.44
CA GLY A 127 8.49 15.70 -6.52
C GLY A 127 7.89 14.64 -7.45
N ARG A 128 8.16 13.34 -7.24
CA ARG A 128 7.57 12.22 -7.99
C ARG A 128 7.68 10.89 -7.23
N PRO A 129 6.82 9.89 -7.50
CA PRO A 129 6.91 8.57 -6.89
C PRO A 129 8.23 7.85 -7.20
N ALA A 130 8.63 6.82 -6.45
CA ALA A 130 9.83 6.04 -6.74
C ALA A 130 9.74 5.24 -8.06
N ARG A 131 10.88 4.95 -8.69
CA ARG A 131 10.95 3.93 -9.76
C ARG A 131 11.27 2.58 -9.12
N THR A 132 10.45 1.59 -9.38
CA THR A 132 10.55 0.29 -8.72
C THR A 132 10.61 -0.90 -9.68
N PHE A 133 10.13 -0.74 -10.91
CA PHE A 133 10.06 -1.83 -11.87
C PHE A 133 10.71 -1.49 -13.23
N PRO A 134 11.37 -2.44 -13.90
CA PRO A 134 11.83 -3.71 -13.36
C PRO A 134 13.04 -3.51 -12.42
N VAL A 135 13.17 -4.34 -11.39
CA VAL A 135 14.20 -4.28 -10.32
C VAL A 135 15.64 -4.18 -10.85
N ARG A 136 15.91 -4.76 -12.03
CA ARG A 136 17.26 -4.76 -12.63
C ARG A 136 17.62 -3.40 -13.26
N PHE A 137 16.62 -2.68 -13.75
CA PHE A 137 16.75 -1.36 -14.33
C PHE A 137 15.46 -0.55 -14.06
N PRO A 138 15.31 0.03 -12.84
CA PRO A 138 14.05 0.64 -12.42
C PRO A 138 13.68 1.83 -13.30
N LEU A 139 12.57 1.71 -14.03
CA LEU A 139 12.07 2.69 -14.99
C LEU A 139 10.65 3.15 -14.65
N LEU A 140 9.77 2.20 -14.38
CA LEU A 140 8.36 2.40 -14.08
C LEU A 140 8.15 2.62 -12.59
N ARG A 141 7.12 3.41 -12.29
CA ARG A 141 6.73 3.80 -10.93
C ARG A 141 5.45 3.05 -10.60
N LEU A 142 5.54 1.84 -10.07
CA LEU A 142 4.36 1.02 -9.82
C LEU A 142 3.96 1.06 -8.34
N ASP A 143 4.94 0.95 -7.45
CA ASP A 143 4.72 0.90 -6.01
C ASP A 143 4.61 2.29 -5.39
N ARG A 144 3.81 2.41 -4.33
CA ARG A 144 3.56 3.67 -3.62
C ARG A 144 3.48 3.46 -2.11
N ILE A 145 3.77 4.52 -1.37
CA ILE A 145 3.42 4.64 0.05
C ILE A 145 2.70 5.99 0.22
N TYR A 146 1.45 5.94 0.66
CA TYR A 146 0.63 7.09 1.01
C TYR A 146 0.43 7.17 2.51
N VAL A 147 0.32 8.41 3.01
CA VAL A 147 0.00 8.70 4.41
C VAL A 147 -1.16 9.69 4.51
N LYS A 148 -1.90 9.62 5.62
CA LYS A 148 -2.88 10.62 6.06
C LYS A 148 -2.76 10.78 7.57
N ASN A 149 -2.85 12.02 8.07
CA ASN A 149 -2.65 12.35 9.49
C ASN A 149 -1.33 11.80 10.06
N ALA A 150 -0.30 11.71 9.21
CA ALA A 150 1.03 11.22 9.54
C ALA A 150 2.05 11.86 8.58
N HIS A 151 3.31 11.87 8.98
CA HIS A 151 4.41 12.36 8.16
C HIS A 151 5.42 11.25 7.88
N ALA A 152 6.23 11.41 6.84
CA ALA A 152 7.29 10.46 6.52
C ALA A 152 8.63 11.16 6.36
N SER A 153 9.69 10.53 6.84
CA SER A 153 11.08 10.89 6.57
C SER A 153 11.83 9.78 5.86
N SER A 154 12.95 10.15 5.24
CA SER A 154 13.90 9.21 4.67
C SER A 154 13.31 8.21 3.64
N PRO A 155 12.33 8.58 2.78
CA PRO A 155 11.79 7.64 1.80
C PRO A 155 12.89 7.20 0.84
N THR A 156 13.12 5.89 0.78
CA THR A 156 14.22 5.28 0.05
C THR A 156 13.74 4.07 -0.72
N ALA A 157 14.12 3.97 -2.00
CA ALA A 157 14.05 2.70 -2.72
C ALA A 157 15.32 1.91 -2.39
N LEU A 158 15.16 0.73 -1.77
CA LEU A 158 16.30 -0.03 -1.24
C LEU A 158 17.18 -0.57 -2.38
N ALA A 159 18.49 -0.35 -2.26
CA ALA A 159 19.46 -0.79 -3.27
C ALA A 159 19.51 -2.31 -3.39
N LEU A 160 19.44 -2.78 -4.64
CA LEU A 160 18.90 -4.10 -4.96
C LEU A 160 19.96 -5.19 -5.14
N SER A 161 21.25 -4.91 -4.87
CA SER A 161 22.34 -5.87 -5.11
C SER A 161 22.10 -7.22 -4.41
N ASN A 162 21.35 -7.23 -3.29
CA ASN A 162 21.11 -8.43 -2.49
C ASN A 162 19.69 -9.02 -2.65
N TRP A 163 18.75 -8.33 -3.33
CA TRP A 163 17.31 -8.70 -3.29
C TRP A 163 16.67 -8.92 -4.68
N ARG A 164 17.39 -8.68 -5.78
CA ARG A 164 16.91 -8.84 -7.17
C ARG A 164 16.38 -10.22 -7.54
N HIS A 165 16.71 -11.25 -6.77
CA HIS A 165 16.27 -12.63 -7.02
C HIS A 165 14.94 -12.96 -6.32
N LEU A 166 14.45 -12.09 -5.43
CA LEU A 166 13.24 -12.31 -4.64
C LEU A 166 12.01 -11.65 -5.27
N SER A 167 12.19 -10.58 -6.05
CA SER A 167 11.13 -9.88 -6.75
C SER A 167 11.68 -9.13 -7.96
N ASP A 168 10.82 -8.90 -8.95
CA ASP A 168 11.00 -8.00 -10.09
C ASP A 168 10.64 -6.54 -9.78
N HIS A 169 10.19 -6.24 -8.54
CA HIS A 169 10.00 -4.89 -8.01
C HIS A 169 11.07 -4.54 -6.96
N ALA A 170 11.44 -3.26 -6.90
CA ALA A 170 12.33 -2.71 -5.89
C ALA A 170 11.56 -2.37 -4.60
N PRO A 171 11.97 -2.86 -3.42
CA PRO A 171 11.31 -2.51 -2.17
C PRO A 171 11.45 -1.02 -1.84
N LEU A 172 10.39 -0.46 -1.27
CA LEU A 172 10.38 0.89 -0.71
C LEU A 172 10.44 0.83 0.81
N SER A 173 11.18 1.74 1.42
CA SER A 173 11.26 1.92 2.88
C SER A 173 11.09 3.39 3.22
N ALA A 174 10.46 3.66 4.36
CA ALA A 174 10.35 5.00 4.92
C ALA A 174 10.20 4.91 6.44
N GLU A 175 10.52 6.01 7.12
CA GLU A 175 10.21 6.21 8.54
C GLU A 175 8.91 7.01 8.62
N ILE A 176 7.92 6.48 9.33
CA ILE A 176 6.62 7.13 9.52
C ILE A 176 6.55 7.73 10.93
N HIS A 177 6.17 9.00 11.00
CA HIS A 177 5.97 9.78 12.23
C HIS A 177 4.47 9.98 12.41
N LEU A 178 3.97 9.59 13.59
CA LEU A 178 2.55 9.51 13.94
C LEU A 178 2.17 10.57 14.98
#